data_AF-A0A1F9N3R4-F1
#
_entry.id   AF-A0A1F9N3R4-F1
#
_cell.length_a   1.000
_cell.length_b   1.000
_cell.length_c   1.000
_cell.angle_alpha   90.00
_cell.angle_beta   90.00
_cell.angle_gamma   90.00
#
_symmetry.space_group_name_H-M   'P 1'
#
loop_
_entity.id
_entity.type
_entity.pdbx_description
1 polymer ?
#
loop_
_entity_poly.entity_id
_entity_poly.type
_entity_poly.pdbx_seq_one_letter_code
_entity_poly.pdbx_strand_id
1 'polypeptide(L)'
;MLEDILRYVRIVGEAKEDPVSGKITSIRIHDIERLEDREDEAVELLPQGTPISRDFWDSPSLDELAHAQSVMSVMDAESLLGGWPGDVDDDFEEETLRIRHTGMVGQ
;
A
#
# COMPACT_ATOMS: atom_id res chain seq x y z
N MET A 1 -20.61 20.93 -2.18
CA MET A 1 -19.21 20.46 -2.06
C MET A 1 -18.99 19.02 -2.53
N LEU A 2 -19.95 18.09 -2.41
CA LEU A 2 -19.79 16.73 -2.96
C LEU A 2 -20.39 16.53 -4.38
N GLU A 3 -21.31 17.40 -4.79
CA GLU A 3 -22.05 17.30 -6.06
C GLU A 3 -21.13 17.46 -7.30
N ASP A 4 -19.98 18.12 -7.15
CA ASP A 4 -19.06 18.38 -8.26
C ASP A 4 -18.09 17.22 -8.53
N ILE A 5 -17.80 16.38 -7.53
CA ILE A 5 -16.85 15.25 -7.67
C ILE A 5 -17.41 14.17 -8.61
N LEU A 6 -18.73 13.92 -8.56
CA LEU A 6 -19.41 12.93 -9.41
C LEU A 6 -19.33 13.23 -10.91
N ARG A 7 -18.89 14.43 -11.31
CA ARG A 7 -18.68 14.78 -12.73
C ARG A 7 -17.40 14.18 -13.30
N TYR A 8 -16.41 13.90 -12.47
CA TYR A 8 -15.07 13.48 -12.86
C TYR A 8 -14.78 12.02 -12.54
N VAL A 9 -15.55 11.45 -11.60
CA VAL A 9 -15.37 10.07 -11.17
C VAL A 9 -16.69 9.32 -11.13
N ARG A 10 -16.63 8.05 -11.49
CA ARG A 10 -17.69 7.06 -11.31
C ARG A 10 -17.40 6.29 -10.03
N ILE A 11 -18.34 6.32 -9.08
CA ILE A 11 -18.22 5.61 -7.81
C ILE A 11 -18.98 4.29 -7.93
N VAL A 12 -18.29 3.17 -7.68
CA VAL A 12 -18.86 1.82 -7.63
C VAL A 12 -19.04 1.43 -6.17
N GLY A 13 -20.24 1.05 -5.78
CA GLY A 13 -20.59 0.92 -4.37
C GLY A 13 -21.93 0.25 -4.12
N GLU A 14 -22.18 -0.07 -2.85
CA GLU A 14 -23.50 -0.49 -2.36
C GLU A 14 -24.15 0.68 -1.61
N ALA A 15 -25.38 1.03 -1.99
CA ALA A 15 -26.20 2.00 -1.28
C ALA A 15 -27.34 1.27 -0.55
N LYS A 16 -27.56 1.62 0.72
CA LYS A 16 -28.70 1.16 1.50
C LYS A 16 -29.74 2.27 1.58
N GLU A 17 -30.92 2.00 1.07
CA GLU A 17 -32.03 2.95 1.05
C GLU A 17 -33.03 2.64 2.17
N ASP A 18 -33.59 3.68 2.76
CA ASP A 18 -34.73 3.55 3.65
C ASP A 18 -36.00 3.27 2.84
N PRO A 19 -36.69 2.14 3.07
CA PRO A 19 -37.79 1.69 2.21
C PRO A 19 -39.06 2.56 2.31
N VAL A 20 -39.14 3.47 3.29
CA VAL A 20 -40.32 4.32 3.52
C VAL A 20 -40.12 5.70 2.92
N SER A 21 -38.92 6.24 3.02
CA SER A 21 -38.58 7.61 2.59
C SER A 21 -37.86 7.67 1.24
N GLY A 22 -37.37 6.53 0.74
CA GLY A 22 -36.58 6.47 -0.49
C GLY A 22 -35.25 7.22 -0.39
N LYS A 23 -34.76 7.47 0.83
CA LYS A 23 -33.51 8.19 1.06
C LYS A 23 -32.38 7.22 1.31
N ILE A 24 -31.22 7.52 0.72
CA ILE A 24 -29.99 6.79 0.99
C ILE A 24 -29.58 7.02 2.45
N THR A 25 -29.46 5.94 3.21
CA THR A 25 -29.06 5.97 4.63
C THR A 25 -27.59 5.65 4.81
N SER A 26 -27.01 4.84 3.93
CA SER A 26 -25.57 4.56 3.93
C SER A 26 -25.06 4.22 2.53
N ILE A 27 -23.82 4.60 2.24
CA ILE A 27 -23.11 4.24 1.02
C ILE A 27 -21.81 3.54 1.44
N ARG A 28 -21.52 2.37 0.87
CA ARG A 28 -20.21 1.71 0.93
C ARG A 28 -19.56 1.82 -0.43
N ILE A 29 -18.41 2.46 -0.47
CA ILE A 29 -17.64 2.65 -1.69
C ILE A 29 -16.71 1.44 -1.84
N HIS A 30 -16.79 0.76 -2.98
CA HIS A 30 -15.88 -0.31 -3.35
C HIS A 30 -14.74 0.24 -4.20
N ASP A 31 -15.07 1.08 -5.16
CA ASP A 31 -14.09 1.61 -6.12
C ASP A 31 -14.48 3.00 -6.64
N ILE A 32 -13.50 3.73 -7.17
CA ILE A 32 -13.66 5.06 -7.77
C ILE A 32 -12.87 5.07 -9.09
N GLU A 33 -13.59 5.16 -10.20
CA GLU A 33 -13.03 5.14 -11.54
C GLU A 33 -13.05 6.55 -12.17
N ARG A 34 -12.02 6.92 -12.92
CA ARG A 34 -11.92 8.22 -13.59
C ARG A 34 -12.76 8.24 -14.87
N LEU A 35 -13.39 9.39 -15.17
CA LEU A 35 -14.10 9.66 -16.42
C LEU A 35 -13.23 10.54 -17.33
N GLU A 36 -12.52 9.93 -18.29
CA GLU A 36 -11.53 10.61 -19.15
C GLU A 36 -12.16 11.63 -20.14
N ASP A 37 -13.43 11.45 -20.51
CA ASP A 37 -14.08 12.19 -21.60
C ASP A 37 -14.50 13.63 -21.26
N ARG A 38 -14.28 14.13 -20.02
CA ARG A 38 -14.90 15.38 -19.53
C ARG A 38 -13.94 16.39 -18.89
N GLU A 39 -12.63 16.18 -19.00
CA GLU A 39 -11.62 17.07 -18.39
C GLU A 39 -11.54 18.45 -19.06
N ASP A 40 -11.71 18.52 -20.38
CA ASP A 40 -11.50 19.78 -21.13
C ASP A 40 -12.64 20.80 -20.97
N GLU A 41 -13.86 20.37 -20.63
CA GLU A 41 -15.05 21.24 -20.61
C GLU A 41 -15.32 21.93 -19.26
N ALA A 42 -14.65 21.51 -18.19
CA ALA A 42 -15.05 21.88 -16.82
C ALA A 42 -13.90 22.37 -15.93
N VAL A 43 -12.75 22.73 -16.50
CA VAL A 43 -11.58 23.25 -15.76
C VAL A 43 -11.93 24.50 -14.95
N GLU A 44 -12.86 25.33 -15.44
CA GLU A 44 -13.28 26.58 -14.79
C GLU A 44 -14.14 26.39 -13.53
N LEU A 45 -14.75 25.21 -13.36
CA LEU A 45 -15.67 24.90 -12.25
C LEU A 45 -15.02 24.06 -11.15
N LEU A 46 -13.79 23.58 -11.37
CA LEU A 46 -13.03 22.90 -10.34
C LEU A 46 -12.73 23.86 -9.20
N PRO A 47 -12.79 23.42 -7.93
CA PRO A 47 -12.28 24.22 -6.83
C PRO A 47 -10.84 24.62 -7.18
N GLN A 48 -10.55 25.92 -7.11
CA GLN A 48 -9.27 26.56 -7.46
C GLN A 48 -8.12 26.19 -6.49
N GLY A 49 -8.13 24.98 -5.94
CA GLY A 49 -6.99 24.38 -5.26
C GLY A 49 -5.93 23.95 -6.26
N THR A 50 -4.73 23.67 -5.77
CA THR A 50 -3.66 23.09 -6.59
C THR A 50 -4.21 21.86 -7.31
N PRO A 51 -4.17 21.81 -8.66
CA PRO A 51 -4.59 20.63 -9.40
C PRO A 51 -3.90 19.41 -8.83
N ILE A 52 -4.67 18.34 -8.57
CA ILE A 52 -4.10 17.06 -8.18
C ILE A 52 -3.15 16.66 -9.32
N SER A 53 -1.89 16.37 -8.99
CA SER A 53 -0.89 15.99 -10.00
C SER A 53 -1.41 14.80 -10.80
N ARG A 54 -1.14 14.76 -12.10
CA ARG A 54 -1.49 13.59 -12.94
C ARG A 54 -0.94 12.29 -12.33
N ASP A 55 0.23 12.38 -11.71
CA ASP A 55 0.91 11.29 -11.00
C ASP A 55 0.10 10.69 -9.83
N PHE A 56 -0.95 11.37 -9.34
CA PHE A 56 -1.84 10.81 -8.32
C PHE A 56 -2.66 9.63 -8.86
N TRP A 57 -3.02 9.67 -10.14
CA TRP A 57 -3.81 8.63 -10.80
C TRP A 57 -2.95 7.56 -11.46
N ASP A 58 -1.66 7.83 -11.64
CA ASP A 58 -0.73 6.85 -12.18
C ASP A 58 -0.41 5.82 -11.09
N SER A 59 -0.57 4.54 -11.43
CA SER A 59 -0.20 3.44 -10.54
C SER A 59 1.28 3.11 -10.75
N PRO A 60 2.20 3.58 -9.88
CA PRO A 60 3.61 3.24 -10.00
C PRO A 60 3.78 1.72 -9.86
N SER A 61 4.72 1.19 -10.64
CA SER A 61 5.20 -0.18 -10.50
C SER A 61 5.83 -0.41 -9.13
N LEU A 62 5.97 -1.69 -8.74
CA LEU A 62 6.60 -2.06 -7.48
C LEU A 62 8.05 -1.51 -7.39
N ASP A 63 8.78 -1.51 -8.51
CA ASP A 63 10.14 -0.98 -8.59
C ASP A 63 10.19 0.54 -8.40
N GLU A 64 9.24 1.28 -8.98
CA GLU A 64 9.11 2.73 -8.80
C GLU A 64 8.74 3.08 -7.35
N LEU A 65 7.86 2.30 -6.72
CA LEU A 65 7.53 2.43 -5.30
C LEU A 65 8.74 2.18 -4.40
N ALA A 66 9.53 1.15 -4.71
CA ALA A 66 10.75 0.84 -3.98
C ALA A 66 11.77 1.99 -4.09
N HIS A 67 11.98 2.50 -5.31
CA HIS A 67 12.88 3.62 -5.55
C HIS A 67 12.46 4.89 -4.81
N ALA A 68 11.18 5.25 -4.86
CA ALA A 68 10.64 6.41 -4.15
C ALA A 68 10.82 6.32 -2.63
N GLN A 69 10.79 5.10 -2.08
CA GLN A 69 11.00 4.84 -0.65
C GLN A 69 12.47 4.58 -0.30
N SER A 70 13.40 4.74 -1.25
CA SER A 70 14.81 4.39 -1.08
C SER A 70 15.04 2.93 -0.65
N VAL A 71 14.09 2.05 -0.98
CA VAL A 71 14.20 0.61 -0.77
C VAL A 71 14.97 0.04 -1.95
N MET A 72 16.13 -0.54 -1.67
CA MET A 72 16.92 -1.26 -2.67
C MET A 72 16.60 -2.74 -2.58
N SER A 73 16.44 -3.40 -3.73
CA SER A 73 16.41 -4.85 -3.77
C SER A 73 17.73 -5.39 -3.25
N VAL A 74 17.67 -6.18 -2.18
CA VAL A 74 18.83 -6.90 -1.66
C VAL A 74 18.99 -8.12 -2.54
N MET A 75 19.91 -8.04 -3.49
CA MET A 75 20.19 -9.17 -4.40
C MET A 75 20.81 -10.37 -3.68
N ASP A 76 21.36 -10.16 -2.48
CA ASP A 76 22.02 -11.19 -1.70
C ASP A 76 21.78 -10.97 -0.19
N ALA A 77 20.83 -11.72 0.37
CA ALA A 77 20.51 -11.66 1.80
C ALA A 77 21.68 -12.17 2.67
N GLU A 78 22.50 -13.07 2.15
CA GLU A 78 23.68 -13.61 2.86
C GLU A 78 24.71 -12.50 3.10
N SER A 79 24.87 -11.58 2.13
CA SER A 79 25.78 -10.43 2.26
C SER A 79 25.39 -9.44 3.37
N LEU A 80 24.10 -9.38 3.75
CA LEU A 80 23.61 -8.49 4.81
C LEU A 80 23.66 -9.13 6.19
N LEU A 81 23.46 -10.44 6.25
CA LEU A 81 23.32 -11.19 7.51
C LEU A 81 24.61 -11.92 7.90
N GLY A 82 25.60 -11.97 7.01
CA GLY A 82 26.85 -12.70 7.22
C GLY A 82 26.70 -14.21 7.05
N GLY A 83 25.74 -14.64 6.22
CA GLY A 83 25.26 -16.02 6.11
C GLY A 83 23.93 -16.26 6.84
N TRP A 84 23.36 -17.43 6.65
CA TRP A 84 22.18 -17.88 7.38
C TRP A 84 22.59 -18.71 8.61
N PRO A 85 21.93 -18.57 9.77
CA PRO A 85 22.23 -19.40 10.93
C PRO A 85 21.98 -20.90 10.63
N GLY A 86 23.02 -21.72 10.78
CA GLY A 86 23.07 -23.12 10.40
C GLY A 86 23.65 -23.38 9.00
N ASP A 87 24.30 -22.39 8.39
CA ASP A 87 25.14 -22.59 7.19
C ASP A 87 26.39 -23.40 7.53
N VAL A 88 26.99 -24.04 6.51
CA VAL A 88 28.19 -24.86 6.71
C VAL A 88 29.35 -23.98 7.17
N ASP A 89 29.96 -24.33 8.30
CA ASP A 89 31.10 -23.65 8.93
C ASP A 89 30.78 -22.28 9.56
N ASP A 90 29.56 -22.05 10.07
CA ASP A 90 29.18 -20.82 10.79
C ASP A 90 29.27 -20.92 12.34
N ASP A 91 29.85 -22.02 12.84
CA ASP A 91 30.01 -22.36 14.26
C ASP A 91 28.68 -22.39 15.07
N PHE A 92 27.51 -22.36 14.40
CA PHE A 92 26.21 -22.24 15.07
C PHE A 92 25.88 -23.46 15.94
N GLU A 93 26.15 -24.67 15.45
CA GLU A 93 25.94 -25.91 16.22
C GLU A 93 26.83 -25.96 17.46
N GLU A 94 28.09 -25.53 17.34
CA GLU A 94 29.06 -25.51 18.43
C GLU A 94 28.66 -24.50 19.51
N GLU A 95 28.24 -23.30 19.11
CA GLU A 95 27.73 -22.27 20.03
C GLU A 95 26.47 -22.74 20.75
N THR A 96 25.54 -23.37 20.04
CA THR A 96 24.31 -23.92 20.61
C THR A 96 24.60 -25.04 21.61
N LEU A 97 25.56 -25.93 21.27
CA LEU A 97 26.04 -26.98 22.17
C LEU A 97 26.68 -26.39 23.44
N ARG A 98 27.52 -25.36 23.29
CA ARG A 98 28.15 -24.66 24.41
C ARG A 98 27.09 -24.08 25.35
N ILE A 99 26.11 -23.34 24.84
CA ILE A 99 25.04 -22.73 25.64
C ILE A 99 24.25 -23.81 26.40
N ARG A 100 23.89 -24.92 25.72
CA ARG A 100 23.17 -26.04 26.34
C ARG A 100 23.98 -26.67 27.48
N HIS A 101 25.28 -26.87 27.30
CA HIS A 101 26.14 -27.44 28.33
C HIS A 101 26.39 -26.47 29.50
N THR A 102 26.47 -25.16 29.24
CA THR A 102 26.64 -24.16 30.28
C THR A 102 25.39 -24.04 31.16
N GLY A 103 24.20 -24.23 30.59
CA GLY A 103 22.93 -24.29 31.33
C GLY A 103 22.74 -25.56 32.18
N MET A 104 23.51 -26.63 31.92
CA MET A 104 23.45 -27.88 32.70
C MET A 104 24.37 -27.87 33.94
N VAL A 105 25.28 -26.90 34.09
CA VAL A 105 26.19 -26.78 35.25
C VAL A 105 25.53 -26.03 36.42
N GLY A 106 24.26 -25.64 36.29
CA GLY A 106 23.45 -25.00 37.32
C GLY A 106 22.35 -25.88 37.90
N GLN A 107 22.67 -27.07 38.43
CA GLN A 107 21.89 -27.79 39.47
C GLN A 107 22.80 -28.62 40.37
#